data_AF-A0AAW1PKH0-F1
#
_entry.id   AF-A0AAW1PKH0-F1
#
_cell.length_a   1.000
_cell.length_b   1.000
_cell.length_c   1.000
_cell.angle_alpha   90.00
_cell.angle_beta   90.00
_cell.angle_gamma   90.00
#
_symmetry.space_group_name_H-M   'P 1'
#
loop_
_entity.id
_entity.type
_entity.pdbx_description
1 polymer ?
#
loop_
_entity_poly.entity_id
_entity_poly.type
_entity_poly.pdbx_seq_one_letter_code
_entity_poly.pdbx_strand_id
1 'polypeptide(L)'
;MATPQAIQEKLAREVLRKLRLATAADEKEGRQIICQEVFTDITGTLDEGAQEKLATDRKCRFYEVLAPFFKEKGDSAEALLYVSRQLWGQPYMAPIFALLLHQWLFRAPDAGGTEQRQKHINVLASGARQLFWGDAHASLYNFQPLFNFLADAVVLSPDRRRLDSLPRPSRSALLAVVASFLPYYSLAEDLGHMLEVFPSPDHTLDEGGHVGGESADYVIVHFTETLRLLKPEQSLLAFLSALVGLKGCPYLSATRSITRLRLQAELYSLTTVGGPRYPPKSVNVAAFRALDALFPSGG
;
A
#
# COMPACT_ATOMS: atom_id res chain seq x y z
N MET A 1 4.89 26.08 26.53
CA MET A 1 4.18 25.20 25.58
C MET A 1 4.95 23.89 25.49
N ALA A 2 4.27 22.73 25.38
CA ALA A 2 4.96 21.45 25.23
C ALA A 2 5.65 21.37 23.86
N THR A 3 6.83 20.75 23.78
CA THR A 3 7.53 20.57 22.49
C THR A 3 6.77 19.57 21.60
N PRO A 4 6.88 19.66 20.26
CA PRO A 4 6.25 18.70 19.34
C PRO A 4 6.53 17.24 19.71
N GLN A 5 7.78 16.95 20.09
CA GLN A 5 8.20 15.62 20.53
C GLN A 5 7.45 15.14 21.79
N ALA A 6 7.25 16.02 22.78
CA ALA A 6 6.50 15.66 23.99
C ALA A 6 5.01 15.36 23.70
N ILE A 7 4.45 16.03 22.68
CA ILE A 7 3.07 15.78 22.23
C ILE A 7 3.00 14.45 21.48
N GLN A 8 3.93 14.18 20.57
CA GLN A 8 4.05 12.87 19.90
C GLN A 8 4.15 11.72 20.90
N GLU A 9 4.97 11.88 21.94
CA GLU A 9 5.11 10.89 23.00
C GLU A 9 3.82 10.70 23.81
N LYS A 10 3.06 11.78 24.07
CA LYS A 10 1.74 11.68 24.71
C LYS A 10 0.75 10.92 23.83
N LEU A 11 0.72 11.21 22.53
CA LEU A 11 -0.14 10.52 21.56
C LEU A 11 0.21 9.03 21.45
N ALA A 12 1.50 8.70 21.34
CA ALA A 12 1.97 7.32 21.28
C ALA A 12 1.62 6.54 22.57
N ARG A 13 1.78 7.17 23.75
CA ARG A 13 1.37 6.59 25.02
C ARG A 13 -0.13 6.32 25.08
N GLU A 14 -0.94 7.21 24.53
CA GLU A 14 -2.39 7.03 24.49
C GLU A 14 -2.80 5.88 23.58
N VAL A 15 -2.20 5.76 22.38
CA VAL A 15 -2.39 4.59 21.50
C VAL A 15 -2.03 3.29 22.22
N LEU A 16 -0.87 3.24 22.86
CA LEU A 16 -0.42 2.07 23.63
C LEU A 16 -1.36 1.77 24.80
N ARG A 17 -1.84 2.79 25.51
CA ARG A 17 -2.79 2.64 26.62
C ARG A 17 -4.09 2.01 26.12
N LYS A 18 -4.68 2.52 25.04
CA LYS A 18 -5.90 1.95 24.45
C LYS A 18 -5.71 0.52 23.96
N LEU A 19 -4.63 0.23 23.25
CA LEU A 19 -4.37 -1.14 22.78
C LEU A 19 -4.12 -2.13 23.94
N ARG A 20 -3.51 -1.69 25.04
CA ARG A 20 -3.40 -2.51 26.26
C ARG A 20 -4.76 -2.78 26.92
N LEU A 21 -5.67 -1.81 26.89
CA LEU A 21 -7.05 -2.05 27.30
C LEU A 21 -7.72 -3.09 26.39
N ALA A 22 -7.48 -3.04 25.08
CA ALA A 22 -7.97 -4.07 24.17
C ALA A 22 -7.38 -5.46 24.49
N THR A 23 -6.13 -5.57 24.93
CA THR A 23 -5.59 -6.89 25.35
C THR A 23 -6.22 -7.41 26.63
N ALA A 24 -6.67 -6.52 27.51
CA ALA A 24 -7.26 -6.87 28.81
C ALA A 24 -8.79 -7.03 28.76
N ALA A 25 -9.45 -6.67 27.66
CA ALA A 25 -10.89 -6.78 27.55
C ALA A 25 -11.32 -8.25 27.38
N ASP A 26 -12.26 -8.67 28.22
CA ASP A 26 -12.74 -10.07 28.27
C ASP A 26 -13.50 -10.45 26.99
N GLU A 27 -14.37 -9.56 26.53
CA GLU A 27 -15.24 -9.82 25.38
C GLU A 27 -14.57 -9.48 24.05
N LYS A 28 -14.77 -10.33 23.04
CA LYS A 28 -14.25 -10.12 21.68
C LYS A 28 -14.77 -8.81 21.07
N GLU A 29 -16.03 -8.47 21.31
CA GLU A 29 -16.64 -7.24 20.80
C GLU A 29 -15.98 -6.00 21.42
N GLY A 30 -15.73 -5.99 22.72
CA GLY A 30 -14.99 -4.93 23.40
C GLY A 30 -13.59 -4.72 22.80
N ARG A 31 -12.86 -5.81 22.50
CA ARG A 31 -11.55 -5.72 21.82
C ARG A 31 -11.66 -5.06 20.45
N GLN A 32 -12.67 -5.44 19.67
CA GLN A 32 -12.90 -4.90 18.34
C GLN A 32 -13.24 -3.41 18.40
N ILE A 33 -14.12 -2.99 19.31
CA ILE A 33 -14.51 -1.58 19.49
C ILE A 33 -13.28 -0.73 19.81
N ILE A 34 -12.45 -1.16 20.77
CA ILE A 34 -11.24 -0.40 21.14
C ILE A 34 -10.25 -0.33 19.97
N CYS A 35 -10.03 -1.43 19.23
CA CYS A 35 -9.18 -1.41 18.03
C CYS A 35 -9.75 -0.46 16.96
N GLN A 36 -11.07 -0.43 16.76
CA GLN A 36 -11.71 0.47 15.81
C GLN A 36 -11.57 1.94 16.23
N GLU A 37 -11.70 2.26 17.52
CA GLU A 37 -11.47 3.60 18.04
C GLU A 37 -10.02 4.05 17.79
N VAL A 38 -9.03 3.21 18.14
CA VAL A 38 -7.62 3.51 17.88
C VAL A 38 -7.38 3.74 16.39
N PHE A 39 -7.95 2.90 15.54
CA PHE A 39 -7.84 3.06 14.09
C PHE A 39 -8.44 4.39 13.61
N THR A 40 -9.62 4.75 14.11
CA THR A 40 -10.29 6.02 13.78
C THR A 40 -9.44 7.21 14.22
N ASP A 41 -8.89 7.17 15.43
CA ASP A 41 -8.05 8.24 15.98
C ASP A 41 -6.78 8.45 15.14
N ILE A 42 -6.04 7.38 14.82
CA ILE A 42 -4.78 7.52 14.08
C ILE A 42 -4.98 7.88 12.60
N THR A 43 -6.16 7.58 12.04
CA THR A 43 -6.51 7.94 10.66
C THR A 43 -7.20 9.30 10.54
N GLY A 44 -7.52 9.93 11.68
CA GLY A 44 -8.05 11.29 11.75
C GLY A 44 -7.08 12.33 11.17
N THR A 45 -7.64 13.33 10.48
CA THR A 45 -6.88 14.48 9.96
C THR A 45 -6.57 15.44 11.10
N LEU A 46 -5.34 15.96 11.12
CA LEU A 46 -4.92 16.98 12.07
C LEU A 46 -5.62 18.31 11.76
N ASP A 47 -6.33 18.85 12.75
CA ASP A 47 -6.85 20.22 12.68
C ASP A 47 -5.72 21.26 12.79
N GLU A 48 -6.02 22.53 12.52
CA GLU A 48 -5.02 23.61 12.52
C GLU A 48 -4.30 23.73 13.87
N GLY A 49 -5.01 23.54 14.98
CA GLY A 49 -4.42 23.62 16.32
C GLY A 49 -3.50 22.44 16.64
N ALA A 50 -3.79 21.25 16.12
CA ALA A 50 -2.93 20.08 16.24
C ALA A 50 -1.70 20.20 15.32
N GLN A 51 -1.86 20.77 14.13
CA GLN A 51 -0.76 21.03 13.19
C GLN A 51 0.28 21.99 13.79
N GLU A 52 -0.17 23.10 14.38
CA GLU A 52 0.71 24.06 15.05
C GLU A 52 1.50 23.39 16.19
N LYS A 53 0.81 22.60 17.01
CA LYS A 53 1.40 21.89 18.16
C LYS A 53 2.41 20.82 17.73
N LEU A 54 2.15 20.12 16.63
CA LEU A 54 3.03 19.07 16.10
C LEU A 54 4.06 19.59 15.10
N ALA A 55 4.06 20.91 14.84
CA ALA A 55 4.94 21.57 13.88
C ALA A 55 4.89 20.92 12.48
N THR A 56 3.69 20.62 12.00
CA THR A 56 3.47 20.10 10.64
C THR A 56 3.08 21.23 9.70
N ASP A 57 3.70 21.29 8.53
CA ASP A 57 3.51 22.32 7.50
C ASP A 57 2.38 22.03 6.51
N ARG A 58 1.82 20.81 6.54
CA ARG A 58 0.75 20.35 5.65
C ARG A 58 -0.36 19.66 6.41
N LYS A 59 -1.53 19.60 5.78
CA LYS A 59 -2.62 18.72 6.22
C LYS A 59 -2.15 17.27 6.13
N CYS A 60 -2.08 16.61 7.28
CA CYS A 60 -1.71 15.21 7.40
C CYS A 60 -2.57 14.53 8.48
N ARG A 61 -2.44 13.21 8.60
CA ARG A 61 -3.14 12.39 9.59
C ARG A 61 -2.23 12.09 10.77
N PHE A 62 -2.83 11.72 11.90
CA PHE A 62 -2.08 11.38 13.11
C PHE A 62 -1.03 10.27 12.88
N TYR A 63 -1.34 9.26 12.06
CA TYR A 63 -0.36 8.20 11.77
C TYR A 63 0.89 8.70 11.04
N GLU A 64 0.78 9.76 10.22
CA GLU A 64 1.91 10.33 9.48
C GLU A 64 2.92 11.00 10.43
N VAL A 65 2.46 11.42 11.61
CA VAL A 65 3.30 11.95 12.67
C VAL A 65 3.80 10.85 13.61
N LEU A 66 2.96 9.85 13.90
CA LEU A 66 3.29 8.76 14.81
C LEU A 66 4.27 7.74 14.21
N ALA A 67 4.20 7.44 12.92
CA ALA A 67 5.08 6.44 12.31
C ALA A 67 6.57 6.85 12.36
N PRO A 68 6.95 8.11 12.05
CA PRO A 68 8.32 8.58 12.29
C PRO A 68 8.70 8.54 13.78
N PHE A 69 7.77 8.87 14.70
CA PHE A 69 8.03 8.77 16.13
C PHE A 69 8.39 7.34 16.54
N PHE A 70 7.60 6.34 16.14
CA PHE A 70 7.90 4.92 16.44
C PHE A 70 9.19 4.44 15.76
N LYS A 71 9.50 4.93 14.55
CA LYS A 71 10.79 4.65 13.89
C LYS A 71 12.00 5.13 14.72
N GLU A 72 11.90 6.28 15.38
CA GLU A 72 12.98 6.84 16.19
C GLU A 72 12.99 6.33 17.64
N LYS A 73 11.82 6.01 18.21
CA LYS A 73 11.67 5.53 19.59
C LYS A 73 11.46 4.01 19.62
N GLY A 74 12.57 3.28 19.47
CA GLY A 74 12.61 1.81 19.44
C GLY A 74 11.83 1.15 20.58
N ASP A 75 12.00 1.58 21.83
CA ASP A 75 11.28 1.02 22.97
C ASP A 75 9.76 1.17 22.86
N SER A 76 9.29 2.29 22.31
CA SER A 76 7.85 2.51 22.07
C SER A 76 7.33 1.64 20.93
N ALA A 77 8.15 1.41 19.90
CA ALA A 77 7.79 0.54 18.79
C ALA A 77 7.79 -0.94 19.19
N GLU A 78 8.75 -1.40 20.01
CA GLU A 78 8.73 -2.73 20.63
C GLU A 78 7.51 -2.93 21.53
N ALA A 79 7.16 -1.92 22.34
CA ALA A 79 5.94 -1.97 23.14
C ALA A 79 4.68 -2.09 22.25
N LEU A 80 4.62 -1.36 21.14
CA LEU A 80 3.50 -1.44 20.20
C LEU A 80 3.46 -2.79 19.49
N LEU A 81 4.63 -3.31 19.07
CA LEU A 81 4.77 -4.63 18.51
C LEU A 81 4.22 -5.66 19.48
N TYR A 82 4.71 -5.69 20.72
CA TYR A 82 4.30 -6.62 21.78
C TYR A 82 2.78 -6.67 21.98
N VAL A 83 2.13 -5.50 22.06
CA VAL A 83 0.67 -5.42 22.22
C VAL A 83 -0.05 -5.89 20.94
N SER A 84 0.45 -5.52 19.76
CA SER A 84 -0.08 -5.99 18.48
C SER A 84 -0.04 -7.52 18.36
N ARG A 85 0.97 -8.17 18.97
CA ARG A 85 1.10 -9.64 19.00
C ARG A 85 -0.09 -10.33 19.68
N GLN A 86 -0.71 -9.67 20.64
CA GLN A 86 -1.84 -10.24 21.36
C GLN A 86 -3.15 -9.99 20.63
N LEU A 87 -3.15 -9.12 19.61
CA LEU A 87 -4.33 -8.62 18.93
C LEU A 87 -4.38 -8.96 17.43
N TRP A 88 -3.43 -9.72 16.86
CA TRP A 88 -3.39 -9.98 15.40
C TRP A 88 -4.69 -10.53 14.80
N GLY A 89 -5.47 -11.29 15.58
CA GLY A 89 -6.76 -11.85 15.15
C GLY A 89 -7.92 -10.86 15.22
N GLN A 90 -7.70 -9.65 15.74
CA GLN A 90 -8.73 -8.61 15.85
C GLN A 90 -8.80 -7.77 14.55
N PRO A 91 -10.01 -7.35 14.13
CA PRO A 91 -10.16 -6.35 13.08
C PRO A 91 -9.35 -5.08 13.39
N TYR A 92 -8.95 -4.36 12.34
CA TYR A 92 -8.15 -3.12 12.41
C TYR A 92 -6.71 -3.24 12.93
N MET A 93 -6.33 -4.32 13.62
CA MET A 93 -4.99 -4.45 14.17
C MET A 93 -3.91 -4.52 13.07
N ALA A 94 -4.12 -5.27 11.99
CA ALA A 94 -3.18 -5.29 10.87
C ALA A 94 -3.05 -3.91 10.18
N PRO A 95 -4.14 -3.18 9.88
CA PRO A 95 -4.07 -1.78 9.45
C PRO A 95 -3.31 -0.84 10.40
N ILE A 96 -3.62 -0.85 11.70
CA ILE A 96 -2.92 -0.04 12.70
C ILE A 96 -1.44 -0.37 12.72
N PHE A 97 -1.10 -1.66 12.71
CA PHE A 97 0.27 -2.16 12.68
C PHE A 97 1.02 -1.63 11.44
N ALA A 98 0.39 -1.71 10.26
CA ALA A 98 0.96 -1.18 9.03
C ALA A 98 1.19 0.34 9.10
N LEU A 99 0.20 1.10 9.56
CA LEU A 99 0.30 2.56 9.65
C LEU A 99 1.41 3.02 10.59
N LEU A 100 1.55 2.38 11.76
CA LEU A 100 2.42 2.87 12.83
C LEU A 100 3.83 2.27 12.82
N LEU A 101 4.01 1.03 12.33
CA LEU A 101 5.28 0.31 12.42
C LEU A 101 5.99 0.09 11.09
N HIS A 102 5.40 0.46 9.94
CA HIS A 102 6.01 0.22 8.62
C HIS A 102 7.47 0.71 8.55
N GLN A 103 7.76 1.94 9.00
CA GLN A 103 9.12 2.48 8.90
C GLN A 103 10.10 1.79 9.86
N TRP A 104 9.65 1.49 11.08
CA TRP A 104 10.48 0.88 12.10
C TRP A 104 10.86 -0.56 11.74
N LEU A 105 9.95 -1.36 11.16
CA LEU A 105 10.20 -2.75 10.77
C LEU A 105 11.32 -2.92 9.74
N PHE A 106 11.54 -1.93 8.87
CA PHE A 106 12.67 -1.95 7.92
C PHE A 106 13.96 -1.33 8.48
N ARG A 107 13.88 -0.62 9.61
CA ARG A 107 15.05 -0.13 10.34
C ARG A 107 15.58 -1.16 11.35
N ALA A 108 14.69 -1.92 11.97
CA ALA A 108 14.98 -2.90 13.01
C ALA A 108 14.67 -4.32 12.49
N PRO A 109 15.56 -4.93 11.70
CA PRO A 109 15.29 -6.22 11.06
C PRO A 109 15.06 -7.38 12.04
N ASP A 110 15.57 -7.25 13.27
CA ASP A 110 15.52 -8.26 14.33
C ASP A 110 14.37 -8.03 15.32
N ALA A 111 13.48 -7.06 15.04
CA ALA A 111 12.35 -6.69 15.88
C ALA A 111 11.48 -7.89 16.29
N GLY A 112 11.31 -8.08 17.61
CA GLY A 112 10.58 -9.21 18.18
C GLY A 112 11.17 -10.60 17.91
N GLY A 113 12.42 -10.67 17.43
CA GLY A 113 13.17 -11.88 17.07
C GLY A 113 13.20 -12.14 15.55
N THR A 114 14.36 -12.54 15.04
CA THR A 114 14.60 -12.81 13.60
C THR A 114 13.61 -13.83 13.02
N GLU A 115 13.25 -14.85 13.79
CA GLU A 115 12.26 -15.88 13.40
C GLU A 115 10.86 -15.30 13.14
N GLN A 116 10.53 -14.15 13.75
CA GLN A 116 9.23 -13.51 13.59
C GLN A 116 9.17 -12.55 12.39
N ARG A 117 10.31 -12.29 11.73
CA ARG A 117 10.40 -11.30 10.64
C ARG A 117 9.38 -11.57 9.53
N GLN A 118 9.28 -12.83 9.10
CA GLN A 118 8.32 -13.20 8.05
C GLN A 118 6.88 -12.88 8.46
N LYS A 119 6.51 -13.21 9.70
CA LYS A 119 5.17 -12.93 10.23
C LYS A 119 4.89 -11.44 10.29
N HIS A 120 5.82 -10.64 10.82
CA HIS A 120 5.64 -9.19 10.93
C HIS A 120 5.44 -8.52 9.57
N ILE A 121 6.25 -8.89 8.58
CA ILE A 121 6.14 -8.31 7.23
C ILE A 121 4.86 -8.77 6.52
N ASN A 122 4.42 -10.02 6.73
CA ASN A 122 3.15 -10.48 6.18
C ASN A 122 1.94 -9.76 6.80
N VAL A 123 1.98 -9.45 8.09
CA VAL A 123 0.95 -8.63 8.76
C VAL A 123 0.97 -7.21 8.22
N LEU A 124 2.15 -6.60 8.04
CA LEU A 124 2.30 -5.30 7.38
C LEU A 124 1.69 -5.31 5.97
N ALA A 125 2.03 -6.29 5.13
CA ALA A 125 1.50 -6.40 3.78
C ALA A 125 -0.03 -6.60 3.77
N SER A 126 -0.56 -7.42 4.68
CA SER A 126 -2.01 -7.62 4.85
C SER A 126 -2.71 -6.32 5.27
N GLY A 127 -2.16 -5.61 6.25
CA GLY A 127 -2.69 -4.32 6.71
C GLY A 127 -2.66 -3.25 5.61
N ALA A 128 -1.53 -3.12 4.91
CA ALA A 128 -1.39 -2.21 3.77
C ALA A 128 -2.41 -2.51 2.67
N ARG A 129 -2.61 -3.79 2.32
CA ARG A 129 -3.63 -4.19 1.34
C ARG A 129 -5.03 -3.77 1.76
N GLN A 130 -5.41 -3.94 3.03
CA GLN A 130 -6.71 -3.54 3.55
C GLN A 130 -6.89 -2.01 3.47
N LEU A 131 -5.86 -1.26 3.86
CA LEU A 131 -5.85 0.21 3.81
C LEU A 131 -6.00 0.71 2.37
N PHE A 132 -5.23 0.17 1.44
CA PHE A 132 -5.25 0.60 0.04
C PHE A 132 -6.55 0.26 -0.67
N TRP A 133 -7.16 -0.90 -0.36
CA TRP A 133 -8.53 -1.17 -0.79
C TRP A 133 -9.54 -0.22 -0.15
N GLY A 134 -9.36 0.17 1.11
CA GLY A 134 -10.20 1.17 1.77
C GLY A 134 -10.18 2.51 1.03
N ASP A 135 -8.99 3.01 0.70
CA ASP A 135 -8.79 4.21 -0.11
C ASP A 135 -9.41 4.06 -1.51
N ALA A 136 -9.08 2.98 -2.22
CA ALA A 136 -9.59 2.71 -3.55
C ALA A 136 -11.13 2.55 -3.58
N HIS A 137 -11.74 1.98 -2.53
CA HIS A 137 -13.20 1.86 -2.43
C HIS A 137 -13.89 3.16 -2.00
N ALA A 138 -13.22 4.00 -1.22
CA ALA A 138 -13.71 5.32 -0.82
C ALA A 138 -13.39 6.42 -1.85
N SER A 139 -12.56 6.14 -2.86
CA SER A 139 -11.97 7.12 -3.77
C SER A 139 -11.18 8.21 -3.04
N LEU A 140 -10.37 7.80 -2.05
CA LEU A 140 -9.55 8.66 -1.21
C LEU A 140 -8.06 8.29 -1.33
N TYR A 141 -7.19 9.19 -0.86
CA TYR A 141 -5.74 9.00 -0.87
C TYR A 141 -5.18 9.13 0.56
N ASN A 142 -5.92 8.64 1.56
CA ASN A 142 -5.57 8.81 2.97
C ASN A 142 -4.25 8.10 3.34
N PHE A 143 -3.94 7.01 2.63
CA PHE A 143 -2.83 6.10 2.88
C PHE A 143 -1.75 6.18 1.81
N GLN A 144 -1.80 7.19 0.93
CA GLN A 144 -0.72 7.47 -0.03
C GLN A 144 0.66 7.61 0.64
N PRO A 145 0.84 8.26 1.81
CA PRO A 145 2.12 8.27 2.51
C PRO A 145 2.68 6.88 2.85
N LEU A 146 1.81 5.93 3.26
CA LEU A 146 2.21 4.54 3.48
C LEU A 146 2.56 3.85 2.16
N PHE A 147 1.76 4.07 1.11
CA PHE A 147 2.05 3.54 -0.23
C PHE A 147 3.41 4.02 -0.74
N ASN A 148 3.67 5.33 -0.73
CA ASN A 148 4.92 5.91 -1.19
C ASN A 148 6.12 5.35 -0.41
N PHE A 149 6.01 5.14 0.90
CA PHE A 149 7.10 4.50 1.64
C PHE A 149 7.34 3.05 1.16
N LEU A 150 6.29 2.25 0.99
CA LEU A 150 6.45 0.85 0.56
C LEU A 150 6.91 0.75 -0.91
N ALA A 151 6.41 1.62 -1.78
CA ALA A 151 6.80 1.68 -3.18
C ALA A 151 8.23 2.23 -3.29
N ASP A 152 8.46 3.49 -2.93
CA ASP A 152 9.70 4.21 -3.28
C ASP A 152 10.86 3.83 -2.36
N ALA A 153 10.58 3.68 -1.07
CA ALA A 153 11.63 3.47 -0.07
C ALA A 153 11.91 1.99 0.24
N VAL A 154 11.15 1.06 -0.36
CA VAL A 154 11.34 -0.39 -0.15
C VAL A 154 11.39 -1.14 -1.48
N VAL A 155 10.30 -1.17 -2.25
CA VAL A 155 10.18 -2.03 -3.44
C VAL A 155 10.98 -1.49 -4.63
N LEU A 156 10.82 -0.22 -4.96
CA LEU A 156 11.47 0.48 -6.08
C LEU A 156 12.75 1.20 -5.64
N SER A 157 13.24 0.95 -4.42
CA SER A 157 14.50 1.53 -3.94
C SER A 157 15.64 1.09 -4.87
N PRO A 158 16.50 2.01 -5.37
CA PRO A 158 17.60 1.65 -6.26
C PRO A 158 18.57 0.62 -5.65
N ASP A 159 18.79 0.67 -4.34
CA ASP A 159 19.71 -0.25 -3.65
C ASP A 159 19.06 -1.58 -3.24
N ARG A 160 17.72 -1.66 -3.26
CA ARG A 160 16.88 -2.81 -2.90
C ARG A 160 17.15 -3.48 -1.56
N ARG A 161 18.05 -2.93 -0.73
CA ARG A 161 18.56 -3.57 0.49
C ARG A 161 17.45 -3.99 1.44
N ARG A 162 16.45 -3.13 1.60
CA ARG A 162 15.30 -3.39 2.48
C ARG A 162 14.43 -4.53 1.98
N LEU A 163 14.21 -4.62 0.68
CA LEU A 163 13.40 -5.66 0.05
C LEU A 163 14.14 -7.00 0.02
N ASP A 164 15.41 -7.00 -0.39
CA ASP A 164 16.20 -8.22 -0.58
C ASP A 164 16.66 -8.84 0.74
N SER A 165 16.66 -8.07 1.83
CA SER A 165 16.83 -8.61 3.20
C SER A 165 15.65 -9.45 3.71
N LEU A 166 14.52 -9.48 2.98
CA LEU A 166 13.31 -10.14 3.44
C LEU A 166 13.29 -11.62 3.12
N PRO A 167 12.66 -12.44 3.98
CA PRO A 167 12.28 -13.81 3.61
C PRO A 167 11.44 -13.81 2.33
N ARG A 168 11.70 -14.77 1.44
CA ARG A 168 11.03 -14.86 0.11
C ARG A 168 9.50 -14.71 0.17
N PRO A 169 8.76 -15.38 1.08
CA PRO A 169 7.30 -15.22 1.14
C PRO A 169 6.86 -13.79 1.47
N SER A 170 7.61 -13.10 2.33
CA SER A 170 7.33 -11.71 2.73
C SER A 170 7.70 -10.72 1.64
N ARG A 171 8.80 -10.98 0.93
CA ARG A 171 9.18 -10.24 -0.27
C ARG A 171 8.06 -10.31 -1.31
N SER A 172 7.62 -11.51 -1.68
CA SER A 172 6.53 -11.70 -2.64
C SER A 172 5.22 -11.05 -2.17
N ALA A 173 4.91 -11.10 -0.88
CA ALA A 173 3.70 -10.46 -0.35
C ALA A 173 3.71 -8.93 -0.50
N LEU A 174 4.86 -8.27 -0.27
CA LEU A 174 5.00 -6.82 -0.46
C LEU A 174 5.00 -6.44 -1.94
N LEU A 175 5.69 -7.20 -2.79
CA LEU A 175 5.67 -6.98 -4.24
C LEU A 175 4.26 -7.02 -4.78
N ALA A 176 3.45 -7.99 -4.37
CA ALA A 176 2.06 -8.10 -4.80
C ALA A 176 1.24 -6.88 -4.37
N VAL A 177 1.43 -6.39 -3.13
CA VAL A 177 0.71 -5.21 -2.63
C VAL A 177 1.09 -3.97 -3.43
N VAL A 178 2.38 -3.70 -3.64
CA VAL A 178 2.79 -2.52 -4.39
C VAL A 178 2.32 -2.62 -5.85
N ALA A 179 2.57 -3.76 -6.51
CA ALA A 179 2.14 -4.00 -7.88
C ALA A 179 0.63 -3.78 -8.09
N SER A 180 -0.23 -4.27 -7.18
CA SER A 180 -1.68 -4.08 -7.30
C SER A 180 -2.10 -2.61 -7.35
N PHE A 181 -1.46 -1.75 -6.57
CA PHE A 181 -1.94 -0.37 -6.36
C PHE A 181 -1.11 0.71 -7.06
N LEU A 182 -0.04 0.36 -7.79
CA LEU A 182 0.74 1.33 -8.56
C LEU A 182 -0.14 2.23 -9.45
N PRO A 183 -1.07 1.72 -10.29
CA PRO A 183 -1.86 2.60 -11.15
C PRO A 183 -2.87 3.47 -10.40
N TYR A 184 -3.17 3.15 -9.14
CA TYR A 184 -4.07 3.96 -8.32
C TYR A 184 -3.34 5.15 -7.66
N TYR A 185 -2.12 4.94 -7.17
CA TYR A 185 -1.37 5.96 -6.43
C TYR A 185 -0.30 6.72 -7.24
N SER A 186 -0.01 6.29 -8.47
CA SER A 186 1.06 6.86 -9.29
C SER A 186 0.50 7.68 -10.46
N LEU A 187 1.32 8.61 -10.97
CA LEU A 187 0.98 9.33 -12.18
C LEU A 187 1.17 8.45 -13.41
N ALA A 188 0.46 8.77 -14.49
CA ALA A 188 0.54 8.00 -15.73
C ALA A 188 1.97 7.97 -16.30
N GLU A 189 2.66 9.13 -16.29
CA GLU A 189 4.02 9.28 -16.81
C GLU A 189 5.07 8.41 -16.11
N ASP A 190 4.84 8.05 -14.84
CA ASP A 190 5.78 7.24 -14.07
C ASP A 190 5.66 5.74 -14.35
N LEU A 191 4.49 5.28 -14.83
CA LEU A 191 4.15 3.86 -14.84
C LEU A 191 5.06 3.03 -15.75
N GLY A 192 5.54 3.61 -16.87
CA GLY A 192 6.49 2.97 -17.77
C GLY A 192 7.84 2.71 -17.09
N HIS A 193 8.40 3.73 -16.42
CA HIS A 193 9.63 3.60 -15.64
C HIS A 193 9.45 2.66 -14.45
N MET A 194 8.30 2.71 -13.77
CA MET A 194 8.00 1.77 -12.68
C MET A 194 7.98 0.32 -13.15
N LEU A 195 7.49 0.01 -14.36
CA LEU A 195 7.60 -1.34 -14.94
C LEU A 195 9.04 -1.74 -15.25
N GLU A 196 9.86 -0.79 -15.72
CA GLU A 196 11.27 -1.03 -16.00
C GLU A 196 12.02 -1.45 -14.74
N VAL A 197 11.84 -0.70 -13.65
CA VAL A 197 12.62 -0.85 -12.42
C VAL A 197 12.00 -1.79 -11.40
N PHE A 198 10.80 -2.33 -11.67
CA PHE A 198 10.13 -3.23 -10.74
C PHE A 198 10.96 -4.51 -10.51
N PRO A 199 11.30 -4.85 -9.26
CA PRO A 199 12.20 -5.96 -8.95
C PRO A 199 11.57 -7.33 -9.27
N SER A 200 12.40 -8.27 -9.74
CA SER A 200 11.97 -9.66 -9.99
C SER A 200 11.21 -10.24 -8.80
N PRO A 201 10.07 -10.92 -8.99
CA PRO A 201 9.42 -11.65 -7.91
C PRO A 201 10.23 -12.86 -7.42
N ASP A 202 11.13 -13.37 -8.26
CA ASP A 202 11.82 -14.66 -8.06
C ASP A 202 13.27 -14.51 -7.60
N HIS A 203 13.93 -13.41 -7.98
CA HIS A 203 15.35 -13.18 -7.72
C HIS A 203 15.58 -11.85 -7.00
N THR A 204 16.57 -11.84 -6.11
CA THR A 204 17.16 -10.63 -5.51
C THR A 204 18.19 -10.00 -6.46
N LEU A 205 18.63 -8.78 -6.16
CA LEU A 205 19.66 -8.10 -6.95
C LEU A 205 20.97 -8.90 -7.00
N ASP A 206 21.39 -9.47 -5.88
CA ASP A 206 22.63 -10.26 -5.76
C ASP A 206 22.55 -11.60 -6.54
N GLU A 207 21.34 -12.15 -6.71
CA GLU A 207 21.08 -13.33 -7.53
C GLU A 207 21.01 -12.98 -9.05
N GLY A 208 21.28 -11.73 -9.44
CA GLY A 208 21.19 -11.24 -10.81
C GLY A 208 19.79 -10.79 -11.22
N GLY A 209 18.86 -10.68 -10.27
CA GLY A 209 17.50 -10.17 -10.48
C GLY A 209 17.48 -8.67 -10.65
N HIS A 210 17.74 -8.17 -11.86
CA HIS A 210 17.37 -6.82 -12.29
C HIS A 210 17.63 -6.60 -13.79
N VAL A 211 16.93 -7.33 -14.66
CA VAL A 211 16.84 -6.94 -16.07
C VAL A 211 15.66 -5.97 -16.22
N GLY A 212 15.85 -4.87 -16.96
CA GLY A 212 14.80 -3.88 -17.20
C GLY A 212 13.52 -4.53 -17.71
N GLY A 213 12.43 -4.39 -16.97
CA GLY A 213 11.12 -4.95 -17.30
C GLY A 213 10.97 -6.47 -17.14
N GLU A 214 11.90 -7.17 -16.50
CA GLU A 214 11.80 -8.61 -16.21
C GLU A 214 10.50 -8.98 -15.47
N SER A 215 9.99 -8.05 -14.67
CA SER A 215 8.81 -8.22 -13.83
C SER A 215 7.54 -7.68 -14.49
N ALA A 216 7.60 -7.16 -15.72
CA ALA A 216 6.45 -6.52 -16.35
C ALA A 216 5.25 -7.47 -16.42
N ASP A 217 5.48 -8.74 -16.75
CA ASP A 217 4.45 -9.78 -16.74
C ASP A 217 3.75 -9.91 -15.38
N TYR A 218 4.52 -9.96 -14.30
CA TYR A 218 4.01 -10.07 -12.94
C TYR A 218 3.18 -8.84 -12.55
N VAL A 219 3.69 -7.65 -12.84
CA VAL A 219 3.02 -6.39 -12.50
C VAL A 219 1.72 -6.23 -13.28
N ILE A 220 1.71 -6.52 -14.59
CA ILE A 220 0.49 -6.40 -15.42
C ILE A 220 -0.59 -7.39 -15.00
N VAL A 221 -0.23 -8.58 -14.52
CA VAL A 221 -1.20 -9.51 -13.91
C VAL A 221 -1.89 -8.85 -12.72
N HIS A 222 -1.14 -8.26 -11.80
CA HIS A 222 -1.71 -7.57 -10.64
C HIS A 222 -2.51 -6.31 -11.00
N PHE A 223 -2.12 -5.58 -12.05
CA PHE A 223 -2.93 -4.47 -12.57
C PHE A 223 -4.30 -4.98 -13.04
N THR A 224 -4.30 -6.06 -13.81
CA THR A 224 -5.52 -6.68 -14.35
C THR A 224 -6.44 -7.20 -13.24
N GLU A 225 -5.87 -7.86 -12.23
CA GLU A 225 -6.61 -8.36 -11.07
C GLU A 225 -7.21 -7.23 -10.23
N THR A 226 -6.47 -6.14 -10.04
CA THR A 226 -6.95 -4.99 -9.26
C THR A 226 -8.06 -4.27 -10.01
N LEU A 227 -7.88 -4.00 -11.30
CA LEU A 227 -8.89 -3.39 -12.16
C LEU A 227 -10.20 -4.19 -12.17
N ARG A 228 -10.11 -5.53 -12.16
CA ARG A 228 -11.25 -6.44 -12.10
C ARG A 228 -12.11 -6.28 -10.85
N LEU A 229 -11.48 -6.01 -9.71
CA LEU A 229 -12.12 -5.91 -8.40
C LEU A 229 -12.57 -4.48 -8.08
N LEU A 230 -11.94 -3.47 -8.69
CA LEU A 230 -12.26 -2.07 -8.49
C LEU A 230 -13.66 -1.73 -9.01
N LYS A 231 -14.43 -0.97 -8.22
CA LYS A 231 -15.84 -0.62 -8.50
C LYS A 231 -16.14 0.87 -8.53
N PRO A 232 -15.62 1.70 -7.61
CA PRO A 232 -15.97 3.12 -7.61
C PRO A 232 -15.51 3.81 -8.88
N GLU A 233 -16.36 4.68 -9.41
CA GLU A 233 -16.12 5.39 -10.66
C GLU A 233 -14.81 6.19 -10.63
N GLN A 234 -14.60 7.02 -9.61
CA GLN A 234 -13.42 7.89 -9.53
C GLN A 234 -12.12 7.08 -9.45
N SER A 235 -12.12 5.98 -8.70
CA SER A 235 -10.96 5.10 -8.63
C SER A 235 -10.70 4.35 -9.93
N LEU A 236 -11.75 3.90 -10.63
CA LEU A 236 -11.61 3.33 -11.98
C LEU A 236 -11.03 4.36 -12.96
N LEU A 237 -11.50 5.61 -12.92
CA LEU A 237 -10.98 6.69 -13.76
C LEU A 237 -9.51 6.99 -13.48
N ALA A 238 -9.11 7.07 -12.20
CA ALA A 238 -7.71 7.26 -11.81
C ALA A 238 -6.83 6.11 -12.34
N PHE A 239 -7.26 4.87 -12.10
CA PHE A 239 -6.54 3.67 -12.53
C PHE A 239 -6.39 3.60 -14.05
N LEU A 240 -7.48 3.82 -14.80
CA LEU A 240 -7.47 3.82 -16.26
C LEU A 240 -6.63 4.97 -16.84
N SER A 241 -6.67 6.15 -16.21
CA SER A 241 -5.83 7.29 -16.59
C SER A 241 -4.35 6.96 -16.44
N ALA A 242 -3.95 6.29 -15.35
CA ALA A 242 -2.57 5.87 -15.15
C ALA A 242 -2.13 4.84 -16.21
N LEU A 243 -3.01 3.88 -16.56
CA LEU A 243 -2.71 2.87 -17.58
C LEU A 243 -2.39 3.47 -18.96
N VAL A 244 -2.99 4.62 -19.33
CA VAL A 244 -2.65 5.31 -20.59
C VAL A 244 -1.16 5.65 -20.69
N GLY A 245 -0.49 5.85 -19.55
CA GLY A 245 0.94 6.11 -19.47
C GLY A 245 1.84 4.97 -19.98
N LEU A 246 1.28 3.77 -20.15
CA LEU A 246 1.99 2.63 -20.76
C LEU A 246 1.96 2.64 -22.30
N LYS A 247 1.39 3.68 -22.93
CA LYS A 247 1.41 3.84 -24.38
C LYS A 247 2.85 3.78 -24.92
N GLY A 248 3.10 2.83 -25.82
CA GLY A 248 4.42 2.64 -26.42
C GLY A 248 5.50 2.12 -25.46
N CYS A 249 5.13 1.69 -24.25
CA CYS A 249 6.07 1.13 -23.29
C CYS A 249 6.63 -0.21 -23.81
N PRO A 250 7.96 -0.36 -23.99
CA PRO A 250 8.55 -1.59 -24.53
C PRO A 250 8.30 -2.77 -23.60
N TYR A 251 8.27 -2.55 -22.28
CA TYR A 251 8.08 -3.60 -21.29
C TYR A 251 6.68 -4.20 -21.32
N LEU A 252 5.65 -3.40 -21.64
CA LEU A 252 4.30 -3.95 -21.87
C LEU A 252 4.31 -4.85 -23.12
N SER A 253 4.94 -4.41 -24.21
CA SER A 253 4.98 -5.18 -25.46
C SER A 253 5.75 -6.50 -25.34
N ALA A 254 6.75 -6.53 -24.46
CA ALA A 254 7.57 -7.72 -24.18
C ALA A 254 6.88 -8.75 -23.28
N THR A 255 5.78 -8.40 -22.61
CA THR A 255 5.03 -9.36 -21.79
C THR A 255 4.40 -10.49 -22.62
N ARG A 256 4.23 -11.65 -21.99
CA ARG A 256 3.58 -12.82 -22.59
C ARG A 256 2.23 -12.44 -23.21
N SER A 257 1.96 -12.98 -24.39
CA SER A 257 0.71 -12.70 -25.13
C SER A 257 -0.55 -12.97 -24.28
N ILE A 258 -0.55 -14.01 -23.45
CA ILE A 258 -1.69 -14.30 -22.55
C ILE A 258 -1.92 -13.20 -21.51
N THR A 259 -0.87 -12.56 -21.02
CA THR A 259 -0.95 -11.46 -20.04
C THR A 259 -1.55 -10.23 -20.69
N ARG A 260 -1.07 -9.87 -21.88
CA ARG A 260 -1.63 -8.77 -22.71
C ARG A 260 -3.09 -8.99 -23.05
N LEU A 261 -3.45 -10.20 -23.53
CA LEU A 261 -4.83 -10.55 -23.87
C LEU A 261 -5.77 -10.45 -22.67
N ARG A 262 -5.33 -10.82 -21.46
CA ARG A 262 -6.14 -10.69 -20.23
C ARG A 262 -6.39 -9.23 -19.86
N LEU A 263 -5.37 -8.38 -19.95
CA LEU A 263 -5.52 -6.93 -19.71
C LEU A 263 -6.46 -6.30 -20.76
N GLN A 264 -6.23 -6.62 -22.03
CA GLN A 264 -7.06 -6.15 -23.15
C GLN A 264 -8.53 -6.56 -22.98
N ALA A 265 -8.78 -7.83 -22.60
CA ALA A 265 -10.13 -8.33 -22.34
C ALA A 265 -10.81 -7.58 -21.19
N GLU A 266 -10.09 -7.24 -20.11
CA GLU A 266 -10.68 -6.46 -19.03
C GLU A 266 -10.92 -4.99 -19.38
N LEU A 267 -10.04 -4.36 -20.16
CA LEU A 267 -10.32 -3.02 -20.67
C LEU A 267 -11.53 -3.03 -21.59
N TYR A 268 -11.62 -4.01 -22.49
CA TYR A 268 -12.75 -4.17 -23.38
C TYR A 268 -14.07 -4.38 -22.63
N SER A 269 -14.08 -5.19 -21.56
CA SER A 269 -15.29 -5.41 -20.73
C SER A 269 -15.85 -4.10 -20.15
N LEU A 270 -14.97 -3.15 -19.84
CA LEU A 270 -15.32 -1.82 -19.35
C LEU A 270 -15.76 -0.84 -20.45
N THR A 271 -15.55 -1.15 -21.73
CA THR A 271 -16.06 -0.34 -22.86
C THR A 271 -17.50 -0.65 -23.23
N THR A 272 -17.98 -1.86 -22.93
CA THR A 272 -19.29 -2.32 -23.38
C THR A 272 -20.43 -1.75 -22.53
N VAL A 273 -21.41 -1.13 -23.19
CA VAL A 273 -22.66 -0.71 -22.55
C VAL A 273 -23.50 -1.96 -22.28
N GLY A 274 -23.88 -2.19 -21.03
CA GLY A 274 -24.73 -3.32 -20.64
C GLY A 274 -24.01 -4.63 -20.28
N GLY A 275 -22.67 -4.62 -20.19
CA GLY A 275 -21.91 -5.76 -19.63
C GLY A 275 -22.20 -5.99 -18.13
N PRO A 276 -21.76 -7.11 -17.55
CA PRO A 276 -22.13 -7.53 -16.19
C PRO A 276 -21.76 -6.54 -15.07
N ARG A 277 -20.89 -5.57 -15.36
CA ARG A 277 -20.48 -4.51 -14.41
C ARG A 277 -21.20 -3.18 -14.57
N TYR A 278 -21.97 -2.99 -15.65
CA TYR A 278 -22.64 -1.73 -16.00
C TYR A 278 -21.80 -0.47 -15.69
N PRO A 279 -20.59 -0.32 -16.26
CA PRO A 279 -19.74 0.82 -15.94
C PRO A 279 -20.39 2.14 -16.40
N PRO A 280 -20.23 3.24 -15.64
CA PRO A 280 -20.66 4.57 -16.08
C PRO A 280 -20.02 4.99 -17.41
N LYS A 281 -20.69 5.89 -18.13
CA LYS A 281 -20.22 6.37 -19.45
C LYS A 281 -18.80 6.96 -19.41
N SER A 282 -18.46 7.69 -18.34
CA SER A 282 -17.13 8.22 -18.07
C SER A 282 -16.07 7.10 -18.06
N VAL A 283 -16.35 6.00 -17.37
CA VAL A 283 -15.49 4.81 -17.31
C VAL A 283 -15.41 4.14 -18.67
N ASN A 284 -16.50 4.04 -19.44
CA ASN A 284 -16.43 3.48 -20.80
C ASN A 284 -15.48 4.28 -21.70
N VAL A 285 -15.57 5.61 -21.65
CA VAL A 285 -14.70 6.51 -22.42
C VAL A 285 -13.24 6.38 -21.97
N ALA A 286 -12.98 6.36 -20.66
CA ALA A 286 -11.63 6.19 -20.13
C ALA A 286 -11.05 4.80 -20.48
N ALA A 287 -11.86 3.74 -20.40
CA ALA A 287 -11.47 2.39 -20.75
C ALA A 287 -11.17 2.26 -22.25
N PHE A 288 -11.98 2.88 -23.11
CA PHE A 288 -11.72 2.92 -24.55
C PHE A 288 -10.40 3.65 -24.85
N ARG A 289 -10.15 4.79 -24.19
CA ARG A 289 -8.88 5.53 -24.33
C ARG A 289 -7.68 4.70 -23.88
N ALA A 290 -7.78 4.00 -22.76
CA ALA A 290 -6.73 3.11 -22.28
C ALA A 290 -6.53 1.92 -23.24
N LEU A 291 -7.61 1.31 -23.73
CA LEU A 291 -7.57 0.22 -24.69
C LEU A 291 -6.86 0.63 -26.00
N ASP A 292 -7.26 1.76 -26.60
CA ASP A 292 -6.67 2.27 -27.84
C ASP A 292 -5.20 2.68 -27.65
N ALA A 293 -4.85 3.26 -26.50
CA ALA A 293 -3.48 3.65 -26.19
C ALA A 293 -2.54 2.44 -26.05
N LEU A 294 -3.02 1.32 -25.50
CA LEU A 294 -2.21 0.13 -25.21
C LEU A 294 -2.25 -0.92 -26.31
N PHE A 295 -3.36 -0.98 -27.05
CA PHE A 295 -3.62 -1.97 -28.10
C PHE A 295 -4.22 -1.27 -29.33
N PRO A 296 -3.46 -0.39 -30.01
CA PRO A 296 -3.95 0.31 -31.18
C PRO A 296 -4.33 -0.70 -32.28
N SER A 297 -5.38 -0.40 -33.03
CA SER A 297 -5.90 -1.27 -34.09
C SER A 297 -4.87 -1.37 -35.24
N GLY A 298 -3.96 -2.34 -35.17
CA GLY A 298 -2.91 -2.57 -36.19
C GLY A 298 -1.56 -3.11 -35.69
N GLY A 299 -1.50 -3.79 -34.54
CA GLY A 299 -0.29 -4.46 -34.03
C GLY A 299 -0.40 -5.98 -34.01
#